data_AF-A0A0G9LEY6-F1
#
_entry.id   AF-A0A0G9LEY6-F1
#
_cell.length_a   1.000
_cell.length_b   1.000
_cell.length_c   1.000
_cell.angle_alpha   90.00
_cell.angle_beta   90.00
_cell.angle_gamma   90.00
#
_symmetry.space_group_name_H-M   'P 1'
#
loop_
_entity.id
_entity.type
_entity.pdbx_description
1 polymer ?
#
loop_
_entity_poly.entity_id
_entity_poly.type
_entity_poly.pdbx_seq_one_letter_code
_entity_poly.pdbx_strand_id
1 'polypeptide(L)'
;MEGNIIDDILELYEVLVENGVIFFYGDESISVGEITEFNILNTEVLQIELDGSEKYEVSIEDFIEYYSKEGANYHTWPDIRKLDKKLGELSVISN
;
A
#
# COMPACT_ATOMS: atom_id res chain seq x y z
N MET A 1 6.72 6.34 18.55
CA MET A 1 6.05 7.18 17.53
C MET A 1 5.82 6.39 16.24
N GLU A 2 6.62 5.36 15.94
CA GLU A 2 6.47 4.50 14.75
C GLU A 2 5.22 3.62 14.72
N GLY A 3 4.74 3.09 15.85
CA GLY A 3 3.51 2.28 15.87
C GLY A 3 2.28 3.02 15.32
N ASN A 4 2.22 4.34 15.53
CA ASN A 4 1.07 5.14 15.09
C ASN A 4 1.03 5.34 13.57
N ILE A 5 2.18 5.42 12.88
CA ILE A 5 2.17 5.63 11.42
C ILE A 5 1.79 4.35 10.67
N ILE A 6 2.26 3.18 11.13
CA ILE A 6 1.93 1.89 10.53
C ILE A 6 0.44 1.59 10.71
N ASP A 7 -0.07 1.71 11.95
CA ASP A 7 -1.49 1.49 12.24
C ASP A 7 -2.39 2.41 11.40
N ASP A 8 -2.03 3.70 11.30
CA ASP A 8 -2.77 4.66 10.47
C ASP A 8 -2.75 4.31 8.97
N ILE A 9 -1.65 3.74 8.46
CA ILE A 9 -1.55 3.32 7.05
C ILE A 9 -2.46 2.12 6.81
N LEU A 10 -2.44 1.13 7.70
CA LEU A 10 -3.27 -0.06 7.60
C LEU A 10 -4.76 0.31 7.68
N GLU A 11 -5.15 1.17 8.63
CA GLU A 11 -6.53 1.66 8.75
C GLU A 11 -6.98 2.41 7.48
N LEU A 12 -6.13 3.28 6.92
CA LEU A 12 -6.45 3.99 5.68
C LEU A 12 -6.59 3.04 4.49
N TYR A 13 -5.73 2.03 4.40
CA TYR A 13 -5.83 1.01 3.35
C TYR A 13 -7.17 0.27 3.45
N GLU A 14 -7.54 -0.21 4.63
CA GLU A 14 -8.82 -0.90 4.86
C GLU A 14 -10.01 -0.01 4.49
N VAL A 15 -10.03 1.24 4.96
CA VAL A 15 -11.09 2.20 4.62
C VAL A 15 -11.18 2.41 3.11
N LEU A 16 -10.06 2.52 2.39
CA LEU A 16 -10.07 2.73 0.94
C LEU A 16 -10.63 1.51 0.21
N VAL A 17 -10.25 0.30 0.62
CA VAL A 17 -10.78 -0.95 0.07
C VAL A 17 -12.30 -1.08 0.33
N GLU A 18 -12.76 -0.77 1.54
CA GLU A 18 -14.19 -0.77 1.88
C GLU A 18 -14.99 0.25 1.05
N ASN A 19 -14.36 1.35 0.63
CA ASN A 19 -14.95 2.36 -0.24
C ASN A 19 -14.78 2.05 -1.74
N GLY A 20 -14.34 0.84 -2.09
CA GLY A 20 -14.28 0.36 -3.47
C GLY A 20 -13.04 0.78 -4.25
N VAL A 21 -11.97 1.23 -3.56
CA VAL A 21 -10.66 1.42 -4.19
C VAL A 21 -9.97 0.07 -4.28
N ILE A 22 -9.46 -0.25 -5.46
CA ILE A 22 -8.74 -1.49 -5.74
C ILE A 22 -7.27 -1.12 -5.95
N PHE A 23 -6.38 -1.81 -5.26
CA PHE A 23 -4.94 -1.61 -5.38
C PHE A 23 -4.32 -2.73 -6.21
N PHE A 24 -3.38 -2.37 -7.07
CA PHE A 24 -2.62 -3.32 -7.89
C PHE A 24 -1.13 -3.10 -7.68
N TYR A 25 -0.35 -4.16 -7.82
CA TYR A 25 1.11 -4.08 -7.84
C TYR A 25 1.69 -5.00 -8.91
N GLY A 26 2.74 -4.54 -9.57
CA GLY A 26 3.59 -5.33 -10.45
C GLY A 26 4.79 -4.53 -10.91
N ASP A 27 5.94 -5.19 -10.99
CA ASP A 27 7.23 -4.61 -11.37
C ASP A 27 7.88 -5.45 -12.50
N GLU A 28 9.18 -5.25 -12.77
CA GLU A 28 9.88 -6.01 -13.81
C GLU A 28 9.98 -7.53 -13.53
N SER A 29 9.86 -7.94 -12.27
CA SER A 29 9.97 -9.32 -11.79
C SER A 29 8.61 -9.93 -11.42
N ILE A 30 7.65 -9.12 -10.99
CA ILE A 30 6.33 -9.54 -10.50
C ILE A 30 5.26 -9.08 -11.50
N SER A 31 4.48 -10.05 -12.01
CA SER A 31 3.36 -9.72 -12.89
C SER A 31 2.30 -8.91 -12.14
N VAL A 32 1.68 -7.94 -12.83
CA VAL A 32 0.64 -7.09 -12.24
C VAL A 32 -0.54 -7.93 -11.76
N GLY A 33 -0.90 -7.78 -10.49
CA GLY A 33 -2.04 -8.43 -9.85
C GLY A 33 -2.74 -7.52 -8.83
N GLU A 34 -3.97 -7.88 -8.44
CA GLU A 34 -4.74 -7.17 -7.42
C GLU A 34 -4.18 -7.48 -6.02
N ILE A 35 -3.95 -6.45 -5.23
CA ILE A 35 -3.53 -6.61 -3.84
C ILE A 35 -4.75 -6.99 -3.00
N THR A 36 -4.72 -8.23 -2.51
CA THR A 36 -5.80 -8.86 -1.73
C THR A 36 -5.48 -8.93 -0.24
N GLU A 37 -4.20 -8.90 0.12
CA GLU A 37 -3.73 -8.65 1.48
C GLU A 37 -2.61 -7.60 1.46
N PHE A 38 -2.58 -6.73 2.46
CA PHE A 38 -1.57 -5.69 2.63
C PHE A 38 -1.16 -5.61 4.10
N ASN A 39 0.13 -5.79 4.38
CA ASN A 39 0.67 -5.71 5.73
C ASN A 39 2.07 -5.08 5.74
N ILE A 40 2.38 -4.29 6.76
CA ILE A 40 3.69 -3.67 6.91
C ILE A 40 4.49 -4.47 7.95
N LEU A 41 5.61 -5.07 7.53
CA LEU A 41 6.43 -5.90 8.42
C LEU A 41 7.36 -5.06 9.29
N ASN A 42 7.90 -3.97 8.73
CA ASN A 42 8.75 -2.99 9.40
C ASN A 42 8.77 -1.68 8.57
N THR A 43 9.67 -0.74 8.89
CA THR A 43 9.75 0.57 8.21
C THR A 43 10.33 0.50 6.79
N GLU A 44 10.89 -0.64 6.38
CA GLU A 44 11.52 -0.85 5.06
C GLU A 44 10.73 -1.78 4.15
N VAL A 45 10.02 -2.76 4.73
CA VAL A 45 9.45 -3.89 4.00
C VAL A 45 7.97 -4.05 4.32
N LEU A 46 7.19 -4.31 3.27
CA LEU A 46 5.80 -4.72 3.35
C LEU A 46 5.58 -6.09 2.69
N GLN A 47 4.54 -6.76 3.13
CA GLN A 47 4.05 -8.00 2.56
C GLN A 47 2.72 -7.74 1.87
N ILE A 48 2.60 -8.19 0.62
CA ILE A 48 1.37 -8.15 -0.16
C ILE A 48 1.00 -9.54 -0.65
N GLU A 49 -0.30 -9.81 -0.76
CA GLU A 49 -0.82 -10.97 -1.50
C GLU A 49 -1.45 -10.50 -2.80
N LEU A 50 -1.06 -11.12 -3.92
CA LEU A 50 -1.61 -10.83 -5.23
C LEU A 50 -2.63 -11.90 -5.66
N ASP A 51 -3.78 -11.42 -6.16
CA ASP A 51 -4.88 -12.22 -6.72
C ASP A 51 -5.39 -13.36 -5.81
N GLY A 52 -5.22 -13.22 -4.49
CA GLY A 52 -5.62 -14.22 -3.49
C GLY A 52 -4.76 -15.49 -3.49
N SER A 53 -3.52 -15.43 -3.98
CA SER A 53 -2.69 -16.62 -4.20
C SER A 53 -1.25 -16.49 -3.67
N GLU A 54 -0.48 -15.55 -4.22
CA GLU A 54 0.98 -15.49 -3.96
C GLU A 54 1.34 -14.29 -3.08
N LYS A 55 2.17 -14.54 -2.06
CA LYS A 55 2.66 -13.50 -1.13
C LYS A 55 4.06 -13.06 -1.51
N TYR A 56 4.27 -11.75 -1.52
CA TYR A 56 5.52 -11.10 -1.87
C TYR A 56 5.95 -10.17 -0.73
N GLU A 57 7.24 -10.18 -0.42
CA GLU A 57 7.87 -9.14 0.38
C GLU A 57 8.49 -8.13 -0.58
N VAL A 58 8.02 -6.89 -0.53
CA VAL A 58 8.48 -5.80 -1.38
C VAL A 58 8.95 -4.65 -0.51
N SER A 59 9.93 -3.89 -0.99
CA SER A 59 10.36 -2.70 -0.27
C SER A 59 9.26 -1.63 -0.33
N ILE A 60 9.18 -0.78 0.69
CA ILE A 60 8.23 0.34 0.69
C ILE A 60 8.54 1.30 -0.46
N GLU A 61 9.82 1.48 -0.81
CA GLU A 61 10.22 2.31 -1.94
C GLU A 61 9.70 1.76 -3.27
N ASP A 62 9.92 0.47 -3.56
CA ASP A 62 9.42 -0.18 -4.78
C ASP A 62 7.89 -0.18 -4.82
N PHE A 63 7.24 -0.43 -3.68
CA PHE A 63 5.79 -0.37 -3.59
C PHE A 63 5.24 0.99 -4.01
N ILE A 64 5.81 2.08 -3.48
CA ILE A 64 5.37 3.44 -3.82
C ILE A 64 5.56 3.75 -5.31
N GLU A 65 6.61 3.22 -5.92
CA GLU A 65 6.91 3.43 -7.34
C GLU A 65 5.95 2.67 -8.26
N TYR A 66 5.64 1.41 -7.93
CA TYR A 66 5.00 0.48 -8.87
C TYR A 66 3.53 0.18 -8.59
N TYR A 67 3.01 0.48 -7.39
CA TYR A 67 1.60 0.26 -7.12
C TYR A 67 0.69 1.25 -7.87
N SER A 68 -0.49 0.77 -8.24
CA SER A 68 -1.52 1.57 -8.89
C SER A 68 -2.88 1.37 -8.24
N LYS A 69 -3.83 2.25 -8.57
CA LYS A 69 -5.13 2.34 -7.93
C LYS A 69 -6.24 2.48 -8.96
N GLU A 70 -7.31 1.72 -8.81
CA GLU A 70 -8.56 1.87 -9.55
C GLU A 70 -9.74 2.12 -8.60
N GLY A 71 -10.90 2.52 -9.14
CA GLY A 71 -12.10 2.79 -8.32
C GLY A 71 -12.09 4.12 -7.55
N ALA A 72 -11.01 4.90 -7.64
CA ALA A 72 -10.89 6.20 -7.00
C ALA A 72 -11.96 7.21 -7.46
N ASN A 73 -12.56 7.95 -6.52
CA ASN A 73 -13.60 8.94 -6.78
C ASN A 73 -13.44 10.15 -5.84
N TYR A 74 -14.27 11.19 -6.03
CA TYR A 74 -14.22 12.44 -5.26
C TYR A 74 -14.16 12.24 -3.73
N HIS A 75 -14.83 11.21 -3.21
CA HIS A 75 -14.87 10.91 -1.78
C HIS A 75 -13.61 10.19 -1.28
N THR A 76 -12.94 9.39 -2.12
CA THR A 76 -11.76 8.61 -1.73
C THR A 76 -10.44 9.33 -2.00
N TRP A 77 -10.41 10.31 -2.91
CA TRP A 77 -9.21 11.11 -3.21
C TRP A 77 -8.49 11.70 -1.98
N PRO A 78 -9.19 12.26 -0.97
CA PRO A 78 -8.51 12.78 0.22
C PRO A 78 -7.73 11.70 0.99
N ASP A 79 -8.33 10.53 1.17
CA ASP A 79 -7.73 9.42 1.91
C ASP A 79 -6.62 8.75 1.10
N ILE A 80 -6.75 8.64 -0.21
CA ILE A 80 -5.68 8.19 -1.11
C ILE A 80 -4.44 9.08 -0.95
N ARG A 81 -4.60 10.40 -0.98
CA ARG A 81 -3.46 11.32 -0.79
C ARG A 81 -2.85 11.22 0.60
N LYS A 82 -3.67 10.94 1.61
CA LYS A 82 -3.20 10.74 2.99
C LYS A 82 -2.39 9.44 3.10
N LEU A 83 -2.84 8.37 2.46
CA LEU A 83 -2.12 7.11 2.34
C LEU A 83 -0.79 7.32 1.63
N ASP A 84 -0.79 7.91 0.43
CA ASP A 84 0.42 8.19 -0.37
C ASP A 84 1.45 8.98 0.45
N LYS A 85 0.99 10.02 1.17
CA LYS A 85 1.84 10.85 2.01
C LYS A 85 2.46 10.03 3.16
N LYS A 86 1.68 9.21 3.85
CA LYS A 86 2.18 8.42 4.99
C LYS A 86 3.14 7.33 4.55
N LEU A 87 2.90 6.69 3.42
CA LEU A 87 3.86 5.76 2.81
C LEU A 87 5.18 6.46 2.49
N GLY A 88 5.14 7.66 1.92
CA GLY A 88 6.33 8.47 1.68
C GLY A 88 7.04 8.94 2.96
N GLU A 89 6.32 9.22 4.04
CA GLU A 89 6.93 9.50 5.36
C GLU A 89 7.62 8.26 5.93
N LEU A 90 7.03 7.07 5.74
CA LEU A 90 7.59 5.81 6.21
C LEU A 90 8.89 5.44 5.47
N SER A 91 8.97 5.67 4.16
CA SER A 91 10.20 5.39 3.38
C SER A 91 11.38 6.29 3.77
N VAL A 92 11.11 7.52 4.23
CA VAL A 92 12.15 8.46 4.68
C VAL A 92 12.70 8.10 6.07
N ILE A 93 11.91 7.48 6.93
CA ILE A 93 12.36 7.06 8.28
C ILE A 93 13.45 5.98 8.21
N SER A 94 13.47 5.19 7.14
CA SER A 94 14.39 4.07 6.94
C SER A 94 15.75 4.46 6.35
N ASN A 95 15.94 5.74 5.99
CA ASN A 95 17.17 6.27 5.40
C ASN A 95 18.04 7.07 6.39
#